data_AF-A0A1W9Q9M6-F1
#
_entry.id   AF-A0A1W9Q9M6-F1
#
_cell.length_a   1.000
_cell.length_b   1.000
_cell.length_c   1.000
_cell.angle_alpha   90.00
_cell.angle_beta   90.00
_cell.angle_gamma   90.00
#
_symmetry.space_group_name_H-M   'P 1'
#
loop_
_entity.id
_entity.type
_entity.pdbx_description
1 polymer ?
#
loop_
_entity_poly.entity_id
_entity_poly.type
_entity_poly.pdbx_seq_one_letter_code
_entity_poly.pdbx_strand_id
1 'polypeptide(L)'
;MTGNEYADLIAAYLKSAYGGRGLQIYREVSLGKSVIGKNRRIDILAIDERTSKAIGVECKYQATAGTVDEKIPYTLQDLAALHIPAFVVYAGTGFSPGVLHLLEGSPLGAYCLPDVSLEPGANTIELDHLIATSFGFWDAVVRNKQTFDLELWKARNQKLLAGEERPRLNAGEERPRLNAGEERPKLPEKSAEPEPMGLLFGGTRTEGTD
;
A
#
# COMPACT_ATOMS: atom_id res chain seq x y z
N MET A 1 -4.37 16.97 4.06
CA MET A 1 -3.03 16.40 4.23
C MET A 1 -2.06 17.20 3.39
N THR A 2 -1.02 17.76 4.00
CA THR A 2 0.10 18.43 3.34
C THR A 2 1.17 17.39 2.95
N GLY A 3 2.17 17.80 2.15
CA GLY A 3 3.29 16.93 1.82
C GLY A 3 4.08 16.43 3.05
N ASN A 4 4.27 17.30 4.05
CA ASN A 4 4.97 16.95 5.29
C ASN A 4 4.16 15.96 6.14
N GLU A 5 2.86 16.21 6.30
CA GLU A 5 1.95 15.30 7.02
C GLU A 5 1.92 13.92 6.36
N TYR A 6 1.94 13.88 5.02
CA TYR A 6 2.02 12.62 4.30
C TYR A 6 3.35 11.89 4.55
N ALA A 7 4.46 12.62 4.53
CA ALA A 7 5.77 12.03 4.80
C ALA A 7 5.89 11.51 6.25
N ASP A 8 5.25 12.19 7.21
CA ASP A 8 5.14 11.69 8.59
C ASP A 8 4.25 10.44 8.67
N LEU A 9 3.15 10.37 7.92
CA LEU A 9 2.30 9.18 7.82
C LEU A 9 3.08 7.98 7.28
N ILE A 10 3.87 8.15 6.21
CA ILE A 10 4.69 7.07 5.66
C ILE A 10 5.76 6.63 6.66
N ALA A 11 6.40 7.56 7.38
CA ALA A 11 7.36 7.22 8.41
C ALA A 11 6.73 6.45 9.57
N ALA A 12 5.55 6.88 10.03
CA ALA A 12 4.79 6.20 11.08
C ALA A 12 4.40 4.78 10.65
N TYR A 13 3.93 4.62 9.41
CA TYR A 13 3.62 3.32 8.83
C TYR A 13 4.84 2.40 8.80
N LEU A 14 5.97 2.86 8.25
CA LEU A 14 7.19 2.06 8.19
C LEU A 14 7.69 1.67 9.59
N LYS A 15 7.63 2.61 10.55
CA LYS A 15 8.04 2.34 11.93
C LYS A 15 7.11 1.33 12.62
N SER A 16 5.80 1.43 12.40
CA SER A 16 4.80 0.50 12.94
C SER A 16 4.97 -0.90 12.36
N ALA A 17 4.94 -1.02 11.04
CA ALA A 17 4.95 -2.31 10.35
C ALA A 17 6.30 -3.05 10.42
N TYR A 18 7.42 -2.31 10.45
CA TYR A 18 8.76 -2.89 10.31
C TYR A 18 9.73 -2.57 11.44
N GLY A 19 9.37 -1.69 12.39
CA GLY A 19 10.25 -1.34 13.51
C GLY A 19 10.62 -2.54 14.38
N GLY A 20 9.65 -3.44 14.63
CA GLY A 20 9.90 -4.70 15.36
C GLY A 20 10.83 -5.68 14.63
N ARG A 21 11.11 -5.45 13.34
CA ARG A 21 12.01 -6.26 12.50
C ARG A 21 13.42 -5.67 12.41
N GLY A 22 13.72 -4.61 13.17
CA GLY A 22 15.01 -3.93 13.19
C GLY A 22 15.15 -2.78 12.20
N LEU A 23 14.07 -2.36 11.55
CA LEU A 23 14.08 -1.21 10.65
C LEU A 23 13.98 0.11 11.44
N GLN A 24 15.04 0.91 11.41
CA GLN A 24 15.08 2.25 11.98
C GLN A 24 14.72 3.29 10.93
N ILE A 25 13.92 4.29 11.34
CA ILE A 25 13.36 5.30 10.46
C ILE A 25 13.88 6.66 10.90
N TYR A 26 14.53 7.37 9.98
CA TYR A 26 15.05 8.72 10.16
C TYR A 26 14.33 9.66 9.21
N ARG A 27 13.99 10.85 9.71
CA ARG A 27 13.30 11.88 8.92
C ARG A 27 14.30 12.87 8.37
N GLU A 28 14.05 13.28 7.14
CA GLU A 28 14.63 14.43 6.50
C GLU A 28 16.18 14.49 6.49
N VAL A 29 16.81 13.42 6.03
CA VAL A 29 18.26 13.19 6.10
C VAL A 29 18.99 13.76 4.89
N SER A 30 20.12 14.43 5.11
CA SER A 30 20.97 14.96 4.03
C SER A 30 21.84 13.86 3.41
N LEU A 31 21.73 13.65 2.09
CA LEU A 31 22.41 12.57 1.35
C LEU A 31 23.13 13.09 0.10
N GLY A 32 24.20 13.86 0.34
CA GLY A 32 25.10 14.34 -0.70
C GLY A 32 24.45 15.38 -1.63
N LYS A 33 24.76 15.30 -2.93
CA LYS A 33 24.35 16.27 -3.94
C LYS A 33 23.31 15.70 -4.90
N SER A 34 22.31 16.52 -5.24
CA SER A 34 21.32 16.24 -6.26
C SER A 34 21.93 16.24 -7.67
N VAL A 35 21.20 15.77 -8.67
CA VAL A 35 21.65 15.75 -10.08
C VAL A 35 21.96 17.15 -10.66
N ILE A 36 21.51 18.22 -10.00
CA ILE A 36 21.84 19.62 -10.34
C ILE A 36 22.79 20.28 -9.31
N GLY A 37 23.42 19.50 -8.44
CA GLY A 37 24.44 19.99 -7.50
C GLY A 37 23.90 20.66 -6.23
N LYS A 38 22.59 20.61 -5.95
CA LYS A 38 22.02 21.09 -4.67
C LYS A 38 22.26 20.06 -3.56
N ASN A 39 22.25 20.48 -2.29
CA ASN A 39 22.28 19.51 -1.19
C ASN A 39 20.99 18.69 -1.23
N ARG A 40 21.12 17.38 -1.42
CA ARG A 40 19.98 16.46 -1.42
C ARG A 40 19.58 16.19 0.03
N ARG A 41 18.29 16.26 0.28
CA ARG A 41 17.66 15.89 1.53
C ARG A 41 16.50 14.96 1.20
N ILE A 42 16.52 13.75 1.75
CA ILE A 42 15.48 12.75 1.51
C ILE A 42 14.48 12.78 2.66
N ASP A 43 13.20 12.66 2.36
CA ASP A 43 12.15 12.75 3.37
C ASP A 43 12.28 11.66 4.45
N ILE A 44 12.64 10.44 4.06
CA ILE A 44 12.85 9.31 4.97
C ILE A 44 14.08 8.51 4.56
N LEU A 45 14.92 8.17 5.54
CA LEU A 45 15.97 7.17 5.41
C LEU A 45 15.62 5.99 6.34
N ALA A 46 15.48 4.80 5.78
CA ALA A 46 15.22 3.58 6.55
C ALA A 46 16.48 2.69 6.54
N ILE A 47 16.91 2.22 7.71
CA ILE A 47 18.13 1.41 7.88
C ILE A 47 17.78 0.16 8.68
N ASP A 48 18.14 -1.02 8.17
CA ASP A 48 18.10 -2.26 8.96
C ASP A 48 19.41 -2.40 9.73
N GLU A 49 19.37 -2.21 11.05
CA GLU A 49 20.57 -2.20 11.90
C GLU A 49 21.34 -3.53 11.86
N ARG A 50 20.65 -4.63 11.55
CA ARG A 50 21.27 -5.96 11.54
C ARG A 50 22.11 -6.19 10.29
N THR A 51 21.69 -5.62 9.16
CA THR A 51 22.34 -5.83 7.86
C THR A 51 23.05 -4.58 7.33
N SER A 52 22.86 -3.44 7.98
CA SER A 52 23.32 -2.11 7.53
C SER A 52 22.84 -1.72 6.13
N LYS A 53 21.82 -2.42 5.60
CA LYS A 53 21.15 -2.01 4.37
C LYS A 53 20.34 -0.75 4.65
N ALA A 54 20.25 0.12 3.64
CA ALA A 54 19.50 1.35 3.74
C ALA A 54 18.68 1.60 2.47
N ILE A 55 17.54 2.24 2.62
CA ILE A 55 16.77 2.80 1.51
C ILE A 55 16.42 4.26 1.77
N GLY A 56 16.38 5.03 0.69
CA GLY A 56 15.80 6.37 0.67
C GLY A 56 14.32 6.34 0.27
N VAL A 57 13.50 7.18 0.87
CA VAL A 57 12.10 7.38 0.45
C VAL A 57 11.82 8.87 0.35
N GLU A 58 11.40 9.30 -0.83
CA GLU A 58 10.89 10.64 -1.11
C GLU A 58 9.37 10.58 -1.20
N CYS A 59 8.68 11.43 -0.46
CA CYS A 59 7.23 11.44 -0.38
C CYS A 59 6.64 12.52 -1.30
N LYS A 60 5.62 12.15 -2.08
CA LYS A 60 4.88 13.07 -2.94
C LYS A 60 3.37 12.87 -2.77
N TYR A 61 2.72 13.85 -2.13
CA TYR A 61 1.27 13.88 -1.98
C TYR A 61 0.65 15.03 -2.74
N GLN A 62 -0.48 14.75 -3.41
CA GLN A 62 -1.21 15.76 -4.17
C GLN A 62 -2.72 15.52 -4.08
N ALA A 63 -3.44 16.38 -3.35
CA ALA A 63 -4.89 16.31 -3.24
C ALA A 63 -5.61 16.94 -4.45
N THR A 64 -5.07 18.05 -4.97
CA THR A 64 -5.61 18.81 -6.11
C THR A 64 -4.55 18.99 -7.17
N ALA A 65 -4.96 19.21 -8.42
CA ALA A 65 -4.05 19.52 -9.53
C ALA A 65 -3.10 20.68 -9.19
N GLY A 66 -1.83 20.57 -9.58
CA GLY A 66 -0.81 21.57 -9.25
C GLY A 66 0.56 21.25 -9.84
N THR A 67 1.58 21.98 -9.38
CA THR A 67 2.93 21.99 -9.96
C THR A 67 3.81 20.81 -9.55
N VAL A 68 3.29 19.86 -8.77
CA VAL A 68 4.08 18.67 -8.37
C VAL A 68 4.39 17.82 -9.60
N ASP A 69 3.47 17.80 -10.57
CA ASP A 69 3.62 17.15 -11.87
C ASP A 69 4.93 17.52 -12.58
N GLU A 70 5.33 18.79 -12.53
CA GLU A 70 6.56 19.28 -13.15
C GLU A 70 7.83 18.75 -12.47
N LYS A 71 7.72 18.33 -11.21
CA LYS A 71 8.87 17.94 -10.37
C LYS A 71 9.10 16.43 -10.34
N ILE A 72 8.11 15.61 -10.69
CA ILE A 72 8.22 14.15 -10.63
C ILE A 72 9.36 13.60 -11.50
N PRO A 73 9.51 14.00 -12.79
CA PRO A 73 10.60 13.47 -13.63
C PRO A 73 11.97 13.76 -13.05
N TYR A 74 12.17 14.98 -12.53
CA TYR A 74 13.41 15.37 -11.85
C TYR A 74 13.64 14.54 -10.58
N THR A 75 12.59 14.33 -9.78
CA THR A 75 12.67 13.52 -8.55
C THR A 75 13.11 12.10 -8.86
N LEU A 76 12.53 11.47 -9.89
CA LEU A 76 12.90 10.12 -10.32
C LEU A 76 14.36 10.05 -10.78
N GLN A 77 14.81 11.02 -11.59
CA GLN A 77 16.22 11.11 -11.99
C GLN A 77 17.15 11.30 -10.79
N ASP A 78 16.74 12.12 -9.82
CA ASP A 78 17.53 12.41 -8.64
C ASP A 78 17.71 11.19 -7.72
N LEU A 79 16.64 10.40 -7.54
CA LEU A 79 16.70 9.15 -6.78
C LEU A 79 17.47 8.06 -7.52
N ALA A 80 17.35 7.97 -8.84
CA ALA A 80 18.14 7.03 -9.65
C ALA A 80 19.66 7.28 -9.53
N ALA A 81 20.07 8.52 -9.23
CA ALA A 81 21.47 8.89 -9.05
C ALA A 81 22.00 8.65 -7.62
N LEU A 82 21.19 8.15 -6.68
CA LEU A 82 21.64 7.79 -5.34
C LEU A 82 22.45 6.48 -5.36
N HIS A 83 23.45 6.40 -4.48
CA HIS A 83 24.28 5.21 -4.29
C HIS A 83 23.62 4.15 -3.39
N ILE A 84 22.40 4.43 -2.93
CA ILE A 84 21.55 3.50 -2.18
C ILE A 84 20.22 3.36 -2.94
N PRO A 85 19.50 2.24 -2.80
CA PRO A 85 18.14 2.14 -3.33
C PRO A 85 17.28 3.29 -2.77
N ALA A 86 16.52 3.95 -3.64
CA ALA A 86 15.64 5.01 -3.23
C ALA A 86 14.39 5.08 -4.09
N PHE A 87 13.27 5.44 -3.48
CA PHE A 87 11.94 5.32 -4.09
C PHE A 87 11.10 6.58 -3.88
N VAL A 88 10.26 6.90 -4.86
CA VAL A 88 9.18 7.88 -4.72
C VAL A 88 7.96 7.13 -4.19
N VAL A 89 7.51 7.50 -3.00
CA VAL A 89 6.25 7.03 -2.43
C VAL A 89 5.20 8.11 -2.61
N TYR A 90 4.10 7.77 -3.29
CA TYR A 90 3.09 8.75 -3.70
C TYR A 90 1.66 8.36 -3.34
N ALA A 91 0.82 9.38 -3.15
CA ALA A 91 -0.61 9.23 -2.95
C ALA A 91 -1.39 10.52 -3.22
N GLY A 92 -2.71 10.39 -3.30
CA GLY A 92 -3.63 11.49 -3.56
C GLY A 92 -4.20 11.45 -4.98
N THR A 93 -5.24 12.24 -5.19
CA THR A 93 -6.07 12.22 -6.41
C THR A 93 -5.74 13.35 -7.37
N GLY A 94 -4.79 14.22 -7.03
CA GLY A 94 -4.53 15.46 -7.74
C GLY A 94 -3.47 15.35 -8.84
N PHE A 95 -2.77 14.23 -8.99
CA PHE A 95 -1.79 14.03 -10.06
C PHE A 95 -2.46 13.98 -11.43
N SER A 96 -1.83 14.53 -12.47
CA SER A 96 -2.32 14.31 -13.84
C SER A 96 -2.17 12.85 -14.29
N PRO A 97 -2.99 12.39 -15.25
CA PRO A 97 -2.88 11.03 -15.80
C PRO A 97 -1.48 10.70 -16.34
N GLY A 98 -0.80 11.67 -16.97
CA GLY A 98 0.55 11.45 -17.51
C GLY A 98 1.59 11.19 -16.42
N VAL A 99 1.46 11.86 -15.28
CA VAL A 99 2.35 11.66 -14.13
C VAL A 99 2.02 10.36 -13.39
N LEU A 100 0.73 10.02 -13.27
CA LEU A 100 0.32 8.72 -12.72
C LEU A 100 0.89 7.58 -13.55
N HIS A 101 0.75 7.60 -14.88
CA HIS A 101 1.35 6.59 -15.75
C HIS A 101 2.88 6.51 -15.59
N LEU A 102 3.55 7.66 -15.44
CA LEU A 102 4.99 7.68 -15.21
C LEU A 102 5.38 7.04 -13.87
N LEU A 103 4.64 7.34 -12.79
CA LEU A 103 4.89 6.78 -11.46
C LEU A 103 4.56 5.28 -11.39
N GLU A 104 3.40 4.88 -11.91
CA GLU A 104 2.93 3.48 -11.94
C GLU A 104 3.83 2.59 -12.82
N GLY A 105 4.39 3.15 -13.90
CA GLY A 105 5.33 2.44 -14.78
C GLY A 105 6.79 2.48 -14.28
N SER A 106 7.10 3.24 -13.23
CA SER A 106 8.46 3.44 -12.75
C SER A 106 8.86 2.33 -11.76
N PRO A 107 10.05 1.72 -11.90
CA PRO A 107 10.58 0.81 -10.88
C PRO A 107 10.96 1.52 -9.57
N LEU A 108 10.95 2.86 -9.57
CA LEU A 108 11.23 3.68 -8.40
C LEU A 108 9.95 4.23 -7.75
N GLY A 109 8.78 4.00 -8.35
CA GLY A 109 7.49 4.47 -7.83
C GLY A 109 6.81 3.42 -6.98
N ALA A 110 6.14 3.85 -5.91
CA ALA A 110 5.17 3.03 -5.18
C ALA A 110 4.01 3.88 -4.67
N TYR A 111 2.79 3.48 -5.01
CA TYR A 111 1.61 4.00 -4.36
C TYR A 111 1.57 3.53 -2.90
N CYS A 112 1.39 4.45 -1.96
CA CYS A 112 1.16 4.10 -0.56
C CYS A 112 0.27 5.13 0.15
N LEU A 113 -0.89 4.71 0.62
CA LEU A 113 -1.74 5.50 1.50
C LEU A 113 -2.24 4.62 2.66
N PRO A 114 -1.46 4.54 3.75
CA PRO A 114 -1.87 3.84 4.96
C PRO A 114 -3.13 4.49 5.54
N ASP A 115 -4.01 3.66 6.12
CA ASP A 115 -5.08 4.16 6.96
C ASP A 115 -4.57 4.52 8.37
N VAL A 116 -5.47 5.04 9.21
CA VAL A 116 -5.13 5.47 10.58
C VAL A 116 -4.72 4.33 11.51
N SER A 117 -5.07 3.08 11.19
CA SER A 117 -4.63 1.90 11.96
C SER A 117 -3.17 1.56 11.66
N LEU A 118 -2.62 2.05 10.53
CA LEU A 118 -1.30 1.72 10.01
C LEU A 118 -1.11 0.23 9.71
N GLU A 119 -2.20 -0.54 9.63
CA GLU A 119 -2.13 -1.94 9.29
C GLU A 119 -1.80 -2.12 7.80
N PRO A 120 -0.91 -3.06 7.45
CA PRO A 120 -0.61 -3.34 6.06
C PRO A 120 -1.84 -3.79 5.26
N GLY A 121 -2.12 -3.15 4.12
CA GLY A 121 -3.29 -3.40 3.29
C GLY A 121 -3.05 -3.31 1.78
N ALA A 122 -4.14 -3.25 1.01
CA ALA A 122 -4.07 -3.08 -0.44
C ALA A 122 -3.41 -1.74 -0.83
N ASN A 123 -3.65 -0.69 -0.02
CA ASN A 123 -3.09 0.65 -0.27
C ASN A 123 -1.64 0.81 0.20
N THR A 124 -1.00 -0.24 0.72
CA THR A 124 0.40 -0.19 1.17
C THR A 124 1.29 -1.24 0.48
N ILE A 125 0.69 -2.13 -0.32
CA ILE A 125 1.35 -3.33 -0.82
C ILE A 125 2.53 -3.04 -1.75
N GLU A 126 2.49 -1.93 -2.49
CA GLU A 126 3.60 -1.54 -3.36
C GLU A 126 4.82 -1.12 -2.53
N LEU A 127 4.62 -0.32 -1.49
CA LEU A 127 5.70 0.01 -0.55
C LEU A 127 6.18 -1.24 0.19
N ASP A 128 5.27 -2.12 0.64
CA ASP A 128 5.63 -3.39 1.27
C ASP A 128 6.51 -4.25 0.37
N HIS A 129 6.22 -4.28 -0.93
CA HIS A 129 7.02 -5.00 -1.91
C HIS A 129 8.44 -4.40 -2.04
N LEU A 130 8.58 -3.07 -2.04
CA LEU A 130 9.90 -2.41 -2.06
C LEU A 130 10.70 -2.68 -0.77
N ILE A 131 10.03 -2.68 0.38
CA ILE A 131 10.64 -3.05 1.66
C ILE A 131 11.07 -4.53 1.63
N ALA A 132 10.22 -5.43 1.15
CA ALA A 132 10.52 -6.85 1.07
C ALA A 132 11.70 -7.14 0.13
N THR A 133 11.78 -6.49 -1.02
CA THR A 133 12.90 -6.65 -1.95
C THR A 133 14.21 -6.09 -1.39
N SER A 134 14.16 -4.96 -0.68
CA SER A 134 15.35 -4.31 -0.13
C SER A 134 15.91 -5.05 1.09
N PHE A 135 15.04 -5.48 2.00
CA PHE A 135 15.42 -6.02 3.32
C PHE A 135 15.15 -7.53 3.49
N GLY A 136 14.46 -8.17 2.54
CA GLY A 136 14.13 -9.59 2.59
C GLY A 136 12.87 -9.92 3.40
N PHE A 137 12.02 -8.95 3.71
CA PHE A 137 10.80 -9.12 4.52
C PHE A 137 9.62 -9.68 3.70
N TRP A 138 9.86 -10.76 2.97
CA TRP A 138 8.87 -11.35 2.04
C TRP A 138 7.60 -11.85 2.72
N ASP A 139 7.68 -12.23 3.99
CA ASP A 139 6.53 -12.62 4.80
C ASP A 139 5.49 -11.50 4.95
N ALA A 140 5.91 -10.22 4.86
CA ALA A 140 4.99 -9.09 4.84
C ALA A 140 4.14 -9.04 3.56
N VAL A 141 4.70 -9.45 2.41
CA VAL A 141 4.01 -9.47 1.11
C VAL A 141 3.14 -10.72 0.96
N VAL A 142 3.64 -11.88 1.38
CA VAL A 142 2.89 -13.15 1.31
C VAL A 142 1.99 -13.39 2.51
N ARG A 143 1.78 -12.37 3.36
CA ARG A 143 0.88 -12.45 4.52
C ARG A 143 -0.49 -13.00 4.11
N ASN A 144 -1.01 -13.92 4.92
CA ASN A 144 -2.29 -14.58 4.68
C ASN A 144 -2.40 -15.35 3.35
N LYS A 145 -1.27 -15.64 2.67
CA LYS A 145 -1.23 -16.53 1.51
C LYS A 145 -0.78 -17.92 1.93
N GLN A 146 -1.39 -18.93 1.31
CA GLN A 146 -0.92 -20.30 1.41
C GLN A 146 0.12 -20.55 0.32
N THR A 147 1.10 -21.39 0.64
CA THR A 147 2.02 -21.92 -0.36
C THR A 147 1.25 -22.72 -1.39
N PHE A 148 1.73 -22.74 -2.64
CA PHE A 148 1.11 -23.53 -3.70
C PHE A 148 1.11 -25.02 -3.34
N ASP A 149 -0.07 -25.64 -3.34
CA ASP A 149 -0.23 -27.07 -3.09
C ASP A 149 -0.11 -27.85 -4.41
N LEU A 150 1.07 -28.43 -4.61
CA LEU A 150 1.39 -29.21 -5.80
C LEU A 150 0.55 -30.48 -5.92
N GLU A 151 0.23 -31.14 -4.81
CA GLU A 151 -0.48 -32.42 -4.85
C GLU A 151 -1.97 -32.21 -5.11
N LEU A 152 -2.57 -31.19 -4.49
CA LEU A 152 -3.93 -30.76 -4.82
C LEU A 152 -4.02 -30.32 -6.29
N TRP A 153 -3.02 -29.59 -6.78
CA TRP A 153 -2.98 -29.19 -8.19
C TRP A 153 -2.88 -30.41 -9.12
N LYS A 154 -1.98 -31.38 -8.85
CA LYS A 154 -1.86 -32.61 -9.64
C LYS A 154 -3.16 -33.40 -9.66
N ALA A 155 -3.80 -33.57 -8.50
CA ALA A 155 -5.07 -34.26 -8.38
C ALA A 155 -6.17 -33.60 -9.23
N ARG A 156 -6.23 -32.26 -9.23
CA ARG A 156 -7.18 -31.50 -10.07
C ARG A 156 -6.87 -31.55 -11.57
N ASN A 157 -5.61 -31.79 -11.94
CA ASN A 157 -5.12 -31.70 -13.32
C ASN A 157 -4.70 -33.07 -13.90
N GLN A 158 -5.23 -34.17 -13.37
CA GLN A 158 -4.86 -35.53 -13.80
C GLN A 158 -5.04 -35.76 -15.31
N LYS A 159 -6.11 -35.22 -15.92
CA LYS A 159 -6.34 -35.29 -17.37
C LYS A 159 -5.28 -34.55 -18.19
N LEU A 160 -4.86 -33.37 -17.72
CA LEU A 160 -3.78 -32.59 -18.33
C LEU A 160 -2.45 -33.37 -18.26
N LEU A 161 -2.19 -34.05 -17.15
CA LEU A 161 -1.00 -34.87 -16.95
C LEU A 161 -1.03 -36.17 -17.78
N ALA A 162 -2.23 -36.70 -18.07
CA ALA A 162 -2.43 -37.87 -18.91
C ALA A 162 -2.29 -37.59 -20.42
N GLY A 163 -2.05 -36.33 -20.81
CA GLY A 163 -1.93 -35.94 -22.22
C GLY A 163 -3.27 -35.95 -22.98
N GLU A 164 -4.39 -36.01 -22.27
CA GLU A 164 -5.72 -35.85 -22.89
C GLU A 164 -5.86 -34.40 -23.36
N GLU A 165 -6.19 -34.20 -24.65
CA GLU A 165 -6.48 -32.86 -25.16
C GLU A 165 -7.56 -32.23 -24.28
N ARG A 166 -7.34 -30.98 -23.82
CA ARG A 166 -8.42 -30.20 -23.23
C ARG A 166 -9.58 -30.23 -24.23
N PRO A 167 -10.83 -30.50 -23.80
CA PRO A 167 -11.97 -30.46 -24.71
C PRO A 167 -11.92 -29.12 -25.43
N ARG A 168 -11.79 -29.15 -26.76
CA ARG A 168 -11.91 -27.92 -27.55
C ARG A 168 -13.31 -27.41 -27.28
N LEU A 169 -13.43 -26.20 -26.74
CA LEU A 169 -14.72 -25.51 -26.71
C LEU A 169 -15.19 -25.46 -28.16
N ASN A 170 -16.32 -26.08 -28.45
CA ASN A 170 -16.90 -25.98 -29.77
C ASN A 170 -17.26 -24.50 -30.01
N ALA A 171 -17.17 -24.04 -31.26
CA ALA A 171 -17.54 -22.66 -31.59
C ALA A 171 -19.00 -22.41 -31.16
N GLY A 172 -19.19 -21.64 -30.10
CA GLY A 172 -20.49 -21.37 -29.47
C GLY A 172 -20.60 -21.76 -27.99
N GLU A 173 -19.66 -22.52 -27.42
CA GLU A 173 -19.65 -22.81 -25.98
C GLU A 173 -18.95 -21.69 -25.19
N GLU A 174 -19.70 -20.99 -24.34
CA GLU A 174 -19.11 -20.04 -23.40
C GLU A 174 -18.21 -20.78 -22.40
N ARG A 175 -17.04 -20.18 -22.11
CA ARG A 175 -16.21 -20.63 -20.99
C ARG A 175 -17.05 -20.57 -19.71
N PRO A 176 -17.01 -21.59 -18.84
CA PRO A 176 -17.61 -21.46 -17.52
C PRO A 176 -16.98 -20.25 -16.85
N ARG A 177 -17.76 -19.20 -16.63
CA ARG A 177 -17.34 -18.11 -15.77
C ARG A 177 -17.08 -18.74 -14.41
N LEU A 178 -15.91 -18.48 -13.83
CA LEU A 178 -15.76 -18.63 -12.39
C LEU A 178 -16.84 -17.74 -11.78
N ASN A 179 -17.88 -18.34 -11.21
CA ASN A 179 -18.92 -17.59 -10.53
C ASN A 179 -18.24 -16.77 -9.44
N ALA A 180 -18.34 -15.44 -9.54
CA ALA A 180 -18.08 -14.52 -8.44
C ALA A 180 -19.18 -14.71 -7.37
N GLY A 181 -19.28 -15.91 -6.80
CA GLY A 181 -20.43 -16.36 -6.02
C GLY A 181 -20.23 -17.69 -5.28
N GLU A 182 -18.99 -18.10 -4.96
CA GLU A 182 -18.84 -18.95 -3.77
C GLU A 182 -19.21 -18.09 -2.56
N GLU A 183 -20.36 -18.38 -1.97
CA GLU A 183 -20.88 -17.69 -0.80
C GLU A 183 -19.79 -17.59 0.28
N ARG A 184 -19.54 -16.36 0.75
CA ARG A 184 -18.81 -16.16 2.00
C ARG A 184 -19.51 -16.98 3.09
N PRO A 185 -18.78 -17.70 3.97
CA PRO A 185 -19.38 -18.33 5.12
C PRO A 185 -20.15 -17.28 5.93
N LYS A 186 -21.44 -17.53 6.18
CA LYS A 186 -22.29 -16.65 7.00
C LYS A 186 -21.70 -16.59 8.40
N LEU A 187 -21.43 -15.37 8.88
CA LEU A 187 -21.21 -15.11 10.30
C LEU A 187 -22.48 -15.51 11.07
N PRO A 188 -22.36 -16.09 12.28
CA PRO A 188 -23.52 -16.47 13.07
C PRO A 188 -24.36 -15.21 13.40
N GLU A 189 -25.67 -15.33 13.23
CA GLU A 189 -26.66 -14.29 13.50
C GLU A 189 -26.53 -13.80 14.94
N LYS A 190 -26.39 -12.48 15.11
CA LYS A 190 -26.65 -11.81 16.40
C LYS A 190 -28.15 -11.89 16.66
N SER A 191 -28.52 -12.62 17.70
CA SER A 191 -29.83 -12.59 18.30
C SER A 191 -30.11 -11.23 18.94
N ALA A 192 -31.35 -10.77 18.75
CA ALA A 192 -32.13 -9.78 19.50
C ALA A 192 -31.66 -8.31 19.50
N GLU A 193 -32.36 -7.50 18.70
CA GLU A 193 -32.56 -6.07 18.96
C GLU A 193 -33.37 -5.90 20.26
N PRO A 194 -33.05 -4.92 21.13
CA PRO A 194 -33.92 -4.56 22.23
C PRO A 194 -35.04 -3.60 21.77
N GLU A 195 -36.22 -3.78 22.35
CA GLU A 195 -37.47 -3.07 22.07
C GLU A 195 -37.42 -1.54 22.25
N PRO A 196 -38.31 -0.79 21.58
CA PRO A 196 -38.39 0.66 21.69
C PRO A 196 -39.12 1.08 22.98
N MET A 197 -38.38 1.57 23.97
CA MET A 197 -38.95 2.23 25.15
C MET A 197 -39.37 3.68 24.84
N GLY A 198 -40.68 3.85 24.66
CA GLY A 198 -41.51 4.87 25.31
C GLY A 198 -41.04 6.33 25.37
N LEU A 199 -41.75 7.17 24.62
CA LEU A 199 -41.96 8.59 24.92
C LEU A 199 -42.37 8.82 26.38
N LEU A 200 -41.64 9.69 27.10
CA LEU A 200 -42.18 10.46 28.22
C LEU A 200 -41.77 11.93 28.11
N PHE A 201 -42.79 12.76 28.04
CA PHE A 201 -42.80 14.22 28.16
C PHE A 201 -42.20 14.70 29.48
N GLY A 202 -41.62 15.91 29.49
CA GLY A 202 -41.38 16.66 30.72
C GLY A 202 -40.44 17.86 30.53
N GLY A 203 -40.99 19.03 30.18
CA GLY A 203 -40.24 20.28 30.12
C GLY A 203 -39.96 20.89 31.51
N THR A 204 -39.03 21.84 31.56
CA THR A 204 -39.25 23.17 32.16
C THR A 204 -38.08 24.11 31.81
N ARG A 205 -38.45 25.31 31.35
CA ARG A 205 -37.65 26.54 31.31
C ARG A 205 -37.59 27.16 32.72
N THR A 206 -36.49 27.81 33.06
CA THR A 206 -36.32 29.12 33.76
C THR A 206 -34.85 29.53 33.52
N GLU A 207 -34.49 30.62 32.83
CA GLU A 207 -34.46 32.06 33.18
C GLU A 207 -33.53 32.48 34.35
N GLY A 208 -32.70 33.52 34.09
CA GLY A 208 -32.02 34.40 35.06
C GLY A 208 -30.48 34.40 34.98
N THR A 209 -29.80 35.42 34.40
CA THR A 209 -29.16 36.62 35.07
C THR A 209 -28.08 36.22 36.09
N ASP A 210 -26.80 36.62 36.03
CA ASP A 210 -26.12 37.87 35.64
C ASP A 210 -24.80 37.64 34.87
#